data_AF-A0A9D4QGU3-F1
#
_entry.id   AF-A0A9D4QGU3-F1
#
_cell.length_a   1.000
_cell.length_b   1.000
_cell.length_c   1.000
_cell.angle_alpha   90.00
_cell.angle_beta   90.00
_cell.angle_gamma   90.00
#
_symmetry.space_group_name_H-M   'P 1'
#
loop_
_entity.id
_entity.type
_entity.pdbx_description
1 polymer ?
#
loop_
_entity_poly.entity_id
_entity_poly.type
_entity_poly.pdbx_seq_one_letter_code
_entity_poly.pdbx_strand_id
1 'polypeptide(L)'
;MQEQNLNPYEYAPHRDVSMDDSSESEDPDFGRPPSPHAGRLGNVDWCRCKHCGLMPTLAECICCKDIAEIRTEQLCVTLDADFEALCLNTAVLRVAYIDVHVNREDAEIADDHT
;
A
#
# COMPACT_ATOMS: atom_id res chain seq x y z
N MET A 1 -5.86 -33.39 -3.37
CA MET A 1 -6.17 -31.96 -3.20
C MET A 1 -4.89 -31.22 -3.55
N GLN A 2 -4.90 -30.35 -4.56
CA GLN A 2 -3.70 -29.58 -4.91
C GLN A 2 -3.55 -28.47 -3.87
N GLU A 3 -2.49 -28.55 -3.07
CA GLU A 3 -2.10 -27.50 -2.14
C GLU A 3 -1.61 -26.34 -2.99
N GLN A 4 -2.42 -25.28 -3.08
CA GLN A 4 -2.01 -24.05 -3.74
C GLN A 4 -0.91 -23.43 -2.88
N ASN A 5 0.34 -23.57 -3.33
CA ASN A 5 1.53 -23.08 -2.66
C ASN A 5 1.61 -21.55 -2.81
N LEU A 6 0.61 -20.86 -2.25
CA LEU A 6 0.51 -19.41 -2.21
C LEU A 6 1.48 -18.92 -1.14
N ASN A 7 2.55 -18.25 -1.56
CA ASN A 7 3.44 -17.56 -0.64
C ASN A 7 2.65 -16.43 0.05
N PRO A 8 2.51 -16.42 1.39
CA PRO A 8 1.75 -15.40 2.11
C PRO A 8 2.22 -13.95 1.87
N TYR A 9 3.45 -13.78 1.36
CA TYR A 9 4.09 -12.48 1.16
C TYR A 9 4.37 -12.13 -0.30
N GLU A 10 3.74 -12.83 -1.25
CA GLU A 10 3.86 -12.53 -2.69
C GLU A 10 3.53 -11.06 -3.03
N TYR A 11 2.72 -10.39 -2.19
CA TYR A 11 2.29 -9.01 -2.37
C TYR A 11 2.85 -8.04 -1.32
N ALA A 12 3.94 -8.39 -0.63
CA ALA A 12 4.58 -7.45 0.28
C ALA A 12 5.17 -6.25 -0.50
N PRO A 13 5.05 -5.02 0.01
CA PRO A 13 5.54 -3.83 -0.69
C PRO A 13 7.05 -3.93 -0.93
N HIS A 14 7.47 -3.91 -2.20
CA HIS A 14 8.87 -3.87 -2.60
C HIS A 14 9.37 -2.42 -2.71
N ARG A 15 10.63 -2.20 -2.31
CA ARG A 15 11.29 -0.91 -2.48
C ARG A 15 11.98 -0.89 -3.84
N ASP A 16 11.33 -0.30 -4.85
CA ASP A 16 11.96 -0.05 -6.14
C ASP A 16 12.99 1.08 -5.99
N VAL A 17 14.27 0.72 -6.00
CA VAL A 17 15.39 1.67 -6.01
C VAL A 17 15.87 1.91 -7.45
N SER A 18 15.04 2.53 -8.27
CA SER A 18 15.51 3.19 -9.49
C SER A 18 15.75 4.67 -9.20
N MET A 19 16.98 4.98 -8.80
CA MET A 19 17.53 6.33 -8.89
C MET A 19 18.00 6.56 -10.32
N ASP A 20 17.26 7.34 -11.10
CA ASP A 20 17.79 8.02 -12.27
C ASP A 20 17.35 9.49 -12.28
N ASP A 21 18.23 10.30 -12.85
CA ASP A 21 18.48 11.70 -12.59
C ASP A 21 17.87 12.58 -13.69
N SER A 22 17.06 13.55 -13.24
CA SER A 22 16.78 14.87 -13.82
C SER A 22 16.66 15.05 -15.34
N SER A 23 15.48 15.51 -15.77
CA SER A 23 15.36 16.50 -16.84
C SER A 23 14.11 17.35 -16.62
N GLU A 24 14.31 18.60 -16.19
CA GLU A 24 13.26 19.63 -16.19
C GLU A 24 13.01 20.09 -17.63
N SER A 25 11.82 19.79 -18.16
CA SER A 25 11.26 20.52 -19.30
C SER A 25 10.08 21.35 -18.81
N GLU A 26 10.20 22.68 -18.92
CA GLU A 26 9.11 23.63 -18.70
C GLU A 26 8.20 23.65 -19.94
N ASP A 27 7.40 22.60 -20.12
CA ASP A 27 6.31 22.61 -21.09
C ASP A 27 5.07 23.24 -20.43
N PRO A 28 4.46 24.29 -21.03
CA PRO A 28 3.23 24.85 -20.49
C PRO A 28 2.11 23.81 -20.63
N ASP A 29 1.64 23.31 -19.48
CA ASP A 29 0.59 22.30 -19.33
C ASP A 29 -0.78 22.84 -19.75
N PHE A 30 -0.97 22.97 -21.07
CA PHE A 30 -2.25 23.20 -21.71
C PHE A 30 -2.82 21.86 -22.20
N GLY A 31 -3.08 20.91 -21.29
CA GLY A 31 -3.82 19.72 -21.72
C GLY A 31 -3.81 18.50 -20.82
N ARG A 32 -3.10 18.47 -19.69
CA ARG A 32 -3.25 17.35 -18.76
C ARG A 32 -4.69 17.37 -18.22
N PRO A 33 -5.48 16.30 -18.44
CA PRO A 33 -6.80 16.23 -17.82
C PRO A 33 -6.61 16.36 -16.30
N PRO A 34 -7.44 17.16 -15.62
CA PRO A 34 -7.33 17.30 -14.18
C PRO A 34 -7.35 15.90 -13.56
N SER A 35 -6.47 15.68 -12.58
CA SER A 35 -6.48 14.43 -11.81
C SER A 35 -7.93 14.15 -11.39
N PRO A 36 -8.42 12.90 -11.44
CA PRO A 36 -9.77 12.57 -10.95
C PRO A 36 -9.96 12.90 -9.47
N HIS A 37 -8.89 13.29 -8.78
CA HIS A 37 -8.86 13.71 -7.39
C HIS A 37 -8.74 15.24 -7.21
N ALA A 38 -8.60 16.03 -8.29
CA ALA A 38 -8.47 17.49 -8.25
C ALA A 38 -9.73 18.13 -7.64
N GLY A 39 -9.71 18.37 -6.34
CA GLY A 39 -10.88 18.82 -5.55
C GLY A 39 -11.07 18.10 -4.22
N ARG A 40 -10.30 17.03 -3.97
CA ARG A 40 -10.35 16.32 -2.68
C ARG A 40 -9.51 16.95 -1.58
N LEU A 41 -8.52 17.77 -1.93
CA LEU A 41 -7.63 18.40 -0.96
C LEU A 41 -8.37 19.43 -0.09
N GLY A 42 -8.10 19.45 1.21
CA GLY A 42 -8.69 20.41 2.15
C GLY A 42 -10.14 20.09 2.58
N ASN A 43 -10.71 18.97 2.15
CA ASN A 43 -12.02 18.48 2.60
C ASN A 43 -12.05 16.95 2.69
N VAL A 44 -13.16 16.40 3.20
CA VAL A 44 -13.40 14.95 3.32
C VAL A 44 -14.72 14.52 2.66
N ASP A 45 -15.32 15.35 1.81
CA ASP A 45 -16.64 15.10 1.22
C ASP A 45 -16.62 13.91 0.25
N TRP A 46 -15.45 13.64 -0.33
CA TRP A 46 -15.17 12.48 -1.16
C TRP A 46 -15.16 11.16 -0.37
N CYS A 47 -15.10 11.19 0.96
CA CYS A 47 -15.04 10.00 1.80
C CYS A 47 -16.38 9.26 1.81
N ARG A 48 -16.36 8.01 1.34
CA ARG A 48 -17.51 7.08 1.36
C ARG A 48 -17.60 6.24 2.63
N CYS A 49 -16.46 5.96 3.29
CA CYS A 49 -16.44 5.15 4.51
C CYS A 49 -16.74 5.94 5.79
N LYS A 50 -16.68 7.28 5.76
CA LYS A 50 -16.88 8.21 6.89
C LYS A 50 -15.83 8.17 8.00
N HIS A 51 -14.67 7.56 7.74
CA HIS A 51 -13.54 7.50 8.68
C HIS A 51 -12.25 8.18 8.17
N CYS A 52 -12.23 8.70 6.94
CA CYS A 52 -11.05 9.42 6.42
C CYS A 52 -10.91 10.81 7.08
N GLY A 53 -9.67 11.24 7.30
CA GLY A 53 -9.31 12.58 7.75
C GLY A 53 -8.81 13.47 6.62
N LEU A 54 -8.51 14.73 6.96
CA LEU A 54 -7.80 15.64 6.06
C LEU A 54 -6.37 15.13 5.83
N MET A 55 -5.94 15.11 4.58
CA MET A 55 -4.59 14.66 4.20
C MET A 55 -3.72 15.84 3.71
N PRO A 56 -2.40 15.80 3.96
CA PRO A 56 -1.47 16.84 3.50
C PRO A 56 -1.38 16.98 1.99
N THR A 57 -1.49 15.87 1.25
CA THR A 57 -1.32 15.85 -0.21
C THR A 57 -2.53 15.28 -0.95
N LEU A 58 -2.67 15.64 -2.23
CA LEU A 58 -3.77 15.12 -3.06
C LEU A 58 -3.66 13.61 -3.31
N ALA A 59 -2.44 13.09 -3.38
CA ALA A 59 -2.17 11.67 -3.59
C ALA A 59 -2.68 10.80 -2.42
N GLU A 60 -2.76 11.38 -1.23
CA GLU A 60 -3.23 10.70 -0.02
C GLU A 60 -4.76 10.78 0.15
N CYS A 61 -5.47 11.60 -0.63
CA CYS A 61 -6.94 11.74 -0.56
C CYS A 61 -7.71 10.56 -1.18
N ILE A 62 -7.47 9.34 -0.66
CA ILE A 62 -8.03 8.08 -1.13
C ILE A 62 -8.91 7.44 -0.05
N CYS A 63 -10.09 6.94 -0.44
CA CYS A 63 -10.97 6.23 0.48
C CYS A 63 -10.72 4.73 0.37
N CYS A 64 -10.81 3.98 1.47
CA CYS A 64 -10.72 2.51 1.42
C CYS A 64 -11.80 1.85 0.53
N LYS A 65 -12.88 2.57 0.22
CA LYS A 65 -13.93 2.12 -0.71
C LYS A 65 -13.58 2.35 -2.19
N ASP A 66 -12.55 3.13 -2.49
CA ASP A 66 -12.06 3.39 -3.84
C ASP A 66 -11.06 2.30 -4.31
N ILE A 67 -10.62 1.43 -3.40
CA ILE A 67 -9.64 0.37 -3.65
C ILE A 67 -10.39 -0.94 -3.92
N ALA A 68 -10.24 -1.50 -5.13
CA ALA A 68 -11.01 -2.65 -5.59
C ALA A 68 -10.71 -3.94 -4.82
N GLU A 69 -9.48 -4.06 -4.31
CA GLU A 69 -8.96 -5.24 -3.61
C GLU A 69 -9.45 -5.34 -2.16
N ILE A 70 -9.97 -4.24 -1.59
CA ILE A 70 -10.46 -4.22 -0.22
C ILE A 70 -11.84 -4.88 -0.16
N ARG A 71 -11.88 -6.12 0.33
CA ARG A 71 -13.09 -6.95 0.49
C ARG A 71 -13.93 -6.56 1.71
N THR A 72 -14.21 -5.27 1.89
CA THR A 72 -15.09 -4.80 2.96
C THR A 72 -16.30 -4.13 2.33
N GLU A 73 -17.40 -4.86 2.18
CA GLU A 73 -18.61 -4.32 1.55
C GLU A 73 -19.28 -3.28 2.46
N GLN A 74 -19.30 -3.51 3.77
CA GLN A 74 -20.21 -2.79 4.68
C GLN A 74 -19.54 -1.67 5.50
N LEU A 75 -18.27 -1.82 5.93
CA LEU A 75 -17.63 -0.91 6.90
C LEU A 75 -16.30 -0.34 6.40
N CYS A 76 -15.73 0.61 7.13
CA CYS A 76 -14.36 1.06 6.90
C CYS A 76 -13.39 -0.07 7.24
N VAL A 77 -12.34 -0.25 6.43
CA VAL A 77 -11.33 -1.30 6.64
C VAL A 77 -10.67 -1.23 8.03
N THR A 78 -10.58 -0.04 8.62
CA THR A 78 -9.99 0.15 9.95
C THR A 78 -10.87 -0.37 11.09
N LEU A 79 -12.14 -0.69 10.81
CA LEU A 79 -13.07 -1.30 11.76
C LEU A 79 -13.11 -2.82 11.63
N ASP A 80 -12.40 -3.39 10.66
CA ASP A 80 -12.29 -4.83 10.51
C ASP A 80 -11.44 -5.41 11.64
N ALA A 81 -11.83 -6.56 12.17
CA ALA A 81 -11.12 -7.22 13.25
C ALA A 81 -9.69 -7.61 12.83
N ASP A 82 -9.50 -7.96 11.55
CA ASP A 82 -8.20 -8.29 11.00
C ASP A 82 -7.29 -7.06 10.94
N PHE A 83 -7.83 -5.85 10.75
CA PHE A 83 -7.03 -4.63 10.78
C PHE A 83 -6.43 -4.39 12.17
N GLU A 84 -7.21 -4.59 13.24
CA GLU A 84 -6.68 -4.49 14.60
C GLU A 84 -5.65 -5.60 14.89
N ALA A 85 -5.97 -6.84 14.52
CA ALA A 85 -5.13 -8.00 14.80
C ALA A 85 -3.81 -7.99 14.01
N LEU A 86 -3.81 -7.50 12.77
CA LEU A 86 -2.66 -7.59 11.86
C LEU A 86 -1.94 -6.26 11.68
N CYS A 87 -2.66 -5.14 11.56
CA CYS A 87 -2.06 -3.85 11.20
C CYS A 87 -1.73 -2.97 12.42
N LEU A 88 -2.40 -3.17 13.57
CA LEU A 88 -2.15 -2.39 14.78
C LEU A 88 -1.38 -3.18 15.86
N ASN A 89 -1.33 -4.51 15.76
CA ASN A 89 -0.62 -5.35 16.71
C ASN A 89 0.90 -5.32 16.46
N THR A 90 1.61 -4.55 17.27
CA THR A 90 3.08 -4.42 17.16
C THR A 90 3.85 -5.75 17.32
N ALA A 91 3.33 -6.73 18.05
CA ALA A 91 3.98 -8.04 18.15
C ALA A 91 3.91 -8.79 16.82
N VAL A 92 2.75 -8.76 16.16
CA VAL A 92 2.55 -9.35 14.83
C VAL A 92 3.44 -8.66 13.80
N LEU A 93 3.45 -7.32 13.79
CA LEU A 93 4.30 -6.54 12.87
C LEU A 93 5.80 -6.84 13.05
N ARG A 94 6.27 -7.03 14.29
CA ARG A 94 7.66 -7.40 14.57
C ARG A 94 8.01 -8.79 14.03
N VAL A 95 7.13 -9.77 14.22
CA VAL A 95 7.34 -11.13 13.70
C VAL A 95 7.37 -11.11 12.17
N ALA A 96 6.41 -10.43 11.53
CA ALA A 96 6.39 -10.29 10.08
C ALA A 96 7.64 -9.56 9.56
N TYR A 97 8.10 -8.52 10.25
CA TYR A 97 9.34 -7.82 9.90
C TYR A 97 10.57 -8.74 9.94
N ILE A 98 10.74 -9.49 11.05
CA ILE A 98 11.85 -10.43 11.21
C ILE A 98 11.80 -11.50 10.11
N ASP A 99 10.62 -12.06 9.85
CA ASP A 99 10.45 -13.09 8.83
C ASP A 99 10.84 -12.59 7.43
N VAL A 100 10.38 -11.39 7.05
CA VAL A 100 10.68 -10.80 5.74
C VAL A 100 12.16 -10.43 5.58
N HIS A 101 12.84 -10.01 6.64
CA HIS A 101 14.21 -9.47 6.55
C HIS A 101 15.29 -10.50 6.92
N VAL A 102 15.07 -11.32 7.94
CA VAL A 102 16.08 -12.26 8.45
C VAL A 102 16.01 -13.57 7.70
N ASN A 103 14.82 -14.13 7.49
CA ASN A 103 14.69 -15.43 6.84
C ASN A 103 14.88 -15.36 5.31
N ARG A 104 14.92 -14.15 4.73
CA ARG A 104 15.16 -13.94 3.29
C ARG A 104 16.65 -13.82 2.96
N GLU A 105 17.48 -13.39 3.90
CA GLU A 105 18.95 -13.41 3.77
C GLU A 105 19.52 -14.84 3.76
N ASP A 106 18.83 -15.79 4.42
CA ASP A 106 19.21 -17.22 4.39
C ASP A 106 18.90 -17.92 3.04
N ALA A 107 18.00 -17.36 2.23
CA ALA A 107 17.66 -17.91 0.92
C ALA A 107 18.70 -17.58 -0.16
N GLU A 108 19.49 -16.53 0.00
CA GLU A 108 20.52 -16.12 -0.96
C GLU A 108 21.87 -16.82 -0.76
N ILE A 109 22.09 -17.50 0.38
CA ILE A 109 23.33 -18.25 0.68
C ILE A 109 23.25 -19.71 0.20
N ALA A 110 22.06 -20.22 -0.14
CA ALA A 110 21.87 -21.61 -0.53
C ALA A 110 22.29 -21.95 -1.98
N ASP A 111 22.58 -20.95 -2.82
CA ASP A 111 22.87 -21.13 -4.26
C ASP A 111 24.37 -21.05 -4.65
N ASP A 112 25.33 -21.02 -3.70
CA ASP A 112 26.78 -20.96 -4.02
C ASP A 112 27.56 -22.28 -3.78
N HIS A 113 26.91 -23.37 -3.34
CA HIS A 113 27.62 -24.63 -3.12
C HIS A 113 26.89 -25.85 -3.68
N THR A 114 26.96 -26.06 -5.00
CA THR A 114 27.09 -27.39 -5.64
C THR A 114 27.74 -27.26 -7.01
#